data_AF-A0A5E4GL10-F1
#
_entry.id   AF-A0A5E4GL10-F1
#
_cell.length_a   1.000
_cell.length_b   1.000
_cell.length_c   1.000
_cell.angle_alpha   90.00
_cell.angle_beta   90.00
_cell.angle_gamma   90.00
#
_symmetry.space_group_name_H-M   'P 1'
#
loop_
_entity.id
_entity.type
_entity.pdbx_description
1 polymer ?
#
loop_
_entity_poly.entity_id
_entity_poly.type
_entity_poly.pdbx_seq_one_letter_code
_entity_poly.pdbx_strand_id
1 'polypeptide(L)'
;MYDIIELSDWESFVISRLSENWEEIHELQKERRNKCKYHHRIGCKGYIGVVDKKIVAKDEEVDRALLWKVAREDKSGKIVDEEVAELAGTIEKLLKEKKEGLITVSGYNDVLAMALGTPNMLER
;
A
#
# COMPACT_ATOMS: atom_id res chain seq x y z
N MET A 1 5.92 -34.05 10.74
CA MET A 1 5.87 -34.84 9.50
C MET A 1 4.70 -34.28 8.73
N TYR A 2 4.90 -33.79 7.49
CA TYR A 2 3.78 -33.25 6.72
C TYR A 2 3.00 -34.42 6.11
N ASP A 3 1.67 -34.36 6.19
CA ASP A 3 0.81 -35.32 5.51
C ASP A 3 1.03 -35.20 4.01
N ILE A 4 1.24 -36.34 3.35
CA ILE A 4 1.39 -36.40 1.90
C ILE A 4 0.01 -36.15 1.31
N ILE A 5 -0.09 -35.19 0.38
CA ILE A 5 -1.34 -34.89 -0.32
C ILE A 5 -1.76 -36.14 -1.11
N GLU A 6 -2.94 -36.67 -0.81
CA GLU A 6 -3.49 -37.81 -1.54
C GLU A 6 -3.96 -37.37 -2.94
N LEU A 7 -3.96 -38.31 -3.88
CA LEU A 7 -4.38 -38.02 -5.26
C LEU A 7 -5.82 -37.50 -5.32
N SER A 8 -6.71 -37.99 -4.45
CA SER A 8 -8.10 -37.55 -4.35
C SER A 8 -8.23 -36.09 -3.93
N ASP A 9 -7.36 -35.62 -3.02
CA ASP A 9 -7.36 -34.22 -2.58
C ASP A 9 -6.89 -33.32 -3.73
N TRP A 10 -5.89 -33.77 -4.48
CA TRP A 10 -5.39 -33.06 -5.66
C TRP A 10 -6.46 -32.95 -6.76
N GLU A 11 -7.13 -34.05 -7.09
CA GLU A 11 -8.21 -34.06 -8.09
C GLU A 11 -9.37 -33.15 -7.68
N SER A 12 -9.78 -33.21 -6.41
CA SER A 12 -10.83 -32.35 -5.86
C SER A 12 -10.46 -30.87 -5.95
N PHE A 13 -9.20 -30.53 -5.65
CA PHE A 13 -8.67 -29.17 -5.79
C PHE A 13 -8.70 -28.70 -7.25
N VAL A 14 -8.25 -29.54 -8.20
CA VAL A 14 -8.24 -29.19 -9.63
C VAL A 14 -9.65 -28.95 -10.14
N ILE A 15 -10.61 -29.82 -9.80
CA ILE A 15 -12.03 -29.63 -10.15
C ILE A 15 -12.56 -28.31 -9.58
N SER A 16 -12.24 -27.99 -8.33
CA SER A 16 -12.63 -26.71 -7.71
C SER A 16 -12.06 -25.50 -8.48
N ARG A 17 -10.80 -25.56 -8.91
CA ARG A 17 -10.15 -24.47 -9.67
C ARG A 17 -10.68 -24.31 -11.09
N LEU A 18 -11.27 -25.35 -11.67
CA LEU A 18 -11.90 -25.33 -12.99
C LEU A 18 -13.41 -25.03 -12.93
N SER A 19 -13.97 -24.79 -11.74
CA SER A 19 -15.39 -24.48 -11.60
C SER A 19 -15.71 -23.04 -11.99
N GLU A 20 -16.91 -22.82 -12.54
CA GLU A 20 -17.41 -21.49 -12.94
C GLU A 20 -17.44 -20.50 -11.76
N ASN A 21 -17.84 -20.96 -10.57
CA ASN A 21 -17.81 -20.15 -9.35
C ASN A 21 -16.39 -19.66 -9.01
N TRP A 22 -15.35 -20.46 -9.28
CA TRP A 22 -13.97 -20.02 -9.06
C TRP A 22 -13.55 -18.94 -10.06
N GLU A 23 -13.97 -19.07 -11.32
CA GLU A 23 -13.72 -18.08 -12.38
C GLU A 23 -14.38 -16.73 -12.06
N GLU A 24 -15.62 -16.73 -11.57
CA GLU A 24 -16.31 -15.50 -11.11
C GLU A 24 -15.53 -14.82 -9.98
N ILE A 25 -15.11 -15.58 -8.96
CA ILE A 25 -14.30 -15.06 -7.85
C ILE A 25 -12.97 -14.50 -8.37
N HIS A 26 -12.34 -15.20 -9.32
CA HIS A 26 -11.08 -14.77 -9.92
C HIS A 26 -11.21 -13.45 -10.67
N GLU A 27 -12.22 -13.31 -11.54
CA GLU A 27 -12.45 -12.06 -12.28
C GLU A 27 -12.81 -10.91 -11.34
N LEU A 28 -13.64 -11.12 -10.32
CA LEU A 28 -13.91 -10.12 -9.29
C LEU A 28 -12.63 -9.66 -8.56
N GLN A 29 -11.74 -10.59 -8.22
CA GLN A 29 -10.45 -10.25 -7.59
C GLN A 29 -9.53 -9.50 -8.54
N LYS A 30 -9.50 -9.86 -9.82
CA LYS A 30 -8.74 -9.18 -10.87
C LYS A 30 -9.25 -7.76 -11.11
N GLU A 31 -10.56 -7.55 -11.15
CA GLU A 31 -11.16 -6.21 -11.22
C GLU A 31 -10.80 -5.36 -10.00
N ARG A 32 -10.86 -5.93 -8.79
CA ARG A 32 -10.43 -5.24 -7.56
C ARG A 32 -8.96 -4.82 -7.64
N ARG A 33 -8.09 -5.69 -8.17
CA ARG A 33 -6.67 -5.38 -8.36
C ARG A 33 -6.44 -4.29 -9.41
N ASN A 34 -7.20 -4.30 -10.51
CA ASN A 34 -7.11 -3.26 -11.54
C ASN A 34 -7.47 -1.85 -11.03
N LYS A 35 -8.29 -1.75 -9.97
CA LYS A 35 -8.61 -0.47 -9.30
C LYS A 35 -7.47 0.07 -8.42
N CYS A 36 -6.41 -0.69 -8.17
CA CYS A 36 -5.26 -0.23 -7.37
C CYS A 36 -4.40 0.75 -8.18
N LYS A 37 -4.66 2.06 -8.04
CA LYS A 37 -3.92 3.13 -8.74
C LYS A 37 -2.45 3.25 -8.30
N TYR A 38 -2.18 3.15 -7.00
CA TYR A 38 -0.86 3.42 -6.42
C TYR A 38 -0.18 2.15 -5.88
N HIS A 39 0.42 1.36 -6.77
CA HIS A 39 1.13 0.14 -6.40
C HIS A 39 2.30 0.43 -5.45
N HIS A 40 2.43 -0.37 -4.39
CA HIS A 40 3.57 -0.28 -3.46
C HIS A 40 4.72 -1.15 -3.97
N ARG A 41 5.97 -0.80 -3.63
CA ARG A 41 7.18 -1.50 -4.09
C ARG A 41 7.94 -2.21 -2.96
N ILE A 42 7.25 -2.49 -1.86
CA ILE A 42 7.85 -3.07 -0.66
C ILE A 42 7.96 -4.60 -0.81
N GLY A 43 9.05 -5.17 -0.29
CA GLY A 43 9.20 -6.62 -0.16
C GLY A 43 8.42 -7.21 1.03
N CYS A 44 8.67 -8.49 1.33
CA CYS A 44 7.92 -9.27 2.31
C CYS A 44 7.81 -8.67 3.73
N LYS A 45 8.79 -7.86 4.16
CA LYS A 45 8.75 -7.20 5.48
C LYS A 45 7.75 -6.04 5.57
N GLY A 46 7.13 -5.64 4.46
CA GLY A 46 6.15 -4.55 4.42
C GLY A 46 6.67 -3.25 5.04
N TYR A 47 5.76 -2.44 5.58
CA TYR A 47 6.09 -1.14 6.17
C TYR A 47 7.03 -1.25 7.38
N ILE A 48 6.97 -2.33 8.16
CA ILE A 48 7.91 -2.57 9.27
C ILE A 48 9.35 -2.57 8.74
N GLY A 49 9.59 -3.30 7.65
CA GLY A 49 10.91 -3.32 7.01
C GLY A 49 11.32 -1.97 6.41
N VAL A 50 10.37 -1.08 6.09
CA VAL A 50 10.65 0.29 5.63
C VAL A 50 11.06 1.17 6.81
N VAL A 51 10.33 1.10 7.91
CA VAL A 51 10.63 1.80 9.17
C VAL A 51 12.06 1.47 9.61
N ASP A 52 12.38 0.18 9.77
CA ASP A 52 13.66 -0.29 10.27
C ASP A 52 14.85 0.17 9.40
N LYS A 53 14.70 0.06 8.07
CA LYS A 53 15.82 0.30 7.14
C LYS A 53 16.06 1.76 6.81
N LYS A 54 15.00 2.56 6.74
CA LYS A 54 15.07 3.92 6.19
C LYS A 54 14.74 5.01 7.21
N ILE A 55 13.75 4.81 8.07
CA ILE A 55 13.28 5.87 8.98
C ILE A 55 14.08 5.85 10.28
N VAL A 56 14.13 4.70 10.96
CA VAL A 56 14.91 4.53 12.20
C VAL A 56 16.40 4.76 11.94
N ALA A 57 16.91 4.29 10.80
CA ALA A 57 18.29 4.53 10.39
C ALA A 57 18.63 6.01 10.15
N LYS A 58 17.63 6.86 9.87
CA LYS A 58 17.79 8.31 9.66
C LYS A 58 17.39 9.15 10.89
N ASP A 59 17.00 8.50 11.99
CA ASP A 59 16.48 9.15 13.20
C ASP A 59 15.31 10.13 12.92
N GLU A 60 14.50 9.81 11.90
CA GLU A 60 13.31 10.58 11.53
C GLU A 60 12.09 10.07 12.29
N GLU A 61 11.16 10.98 12.65
CA GLU A 61 9.88 10.58 13.22
C GLU A 61 9.05 9.75 12.21
N VAL A 62 8.43 8.68 12.70
CA VAL A 62 7.63 7.78 11.88
C VAL A 62 6.27 8.43 11.55
N ASP A 63 6.22 9.19 10.45
CA ASP A 63 4.98 9.73 9.90
C ASP A 63 4.40 8.83 8.80
N ARG A 64 3.08 8.64 8.79
CA ARG A 64 2.38 7.76 7.82
C ARG A 64 2.55 8.24 6.38
N ALA A 65 2.56 9.55 6.15
CA ALA A 65 2.71 10.12 4.81
C ALA A 65 4.16 9.92 4.30
N LEU A 66 5.14 10.04 5.19
CA LEU A 66 6.53 9.71 4.90
C LEU A 66 6.68 8.23 4.52
N LEU A 67 6.09 7.32 5.32
CA LEU A 67 6.08 5.90 5.02
C LEU A 67 5.47 5.57 3.66
N TRP A 68 4.34 6.22 3.32
CA TRP A 68 3.66 6.01 2.04
C TRP A 68 4.54 6.39 0.85
N LYS A 69 5.26 7.52 0.94
CA LYS A 69 6.23 7.97 -0.07
C LYS A 69 7.38 6.99 -0.19
N VAL A 70 8.03 6.69 0.93
CA VAL A 70 9.23 5.86 0.98
C VAL A 70 8.97 4.43 0.49
N ALA A 71 7.76 3.91 0.71
CA ALA A 71 7.30 2.61 0.21
C ALA A 71 7.16 2.52 -1.32
N ARG A 72 7.14 3.67 -2.01
CA ARG A 72 6.96 3.78 -3.47
C ARG A 72 8.22 4.25 -4.19
N GLU A 73 9.25 4.62 -3.43
CA GLU A 73 10.59 4.85 -3.95
C GLU A 73 11.26 3.53 -4.35
N ASP A 74 12.01 3.56 -5.43
CA ASP A 74 12.94 2.51 -5.80
C ASP A 74 14.22 2.55 -4.91
N LYS A 75 15.13 1.59 -5.11
CA LYS A 75 16.44 1.52 -4.42
C LYS A 75 17.24 2.82 -4.54
N SER A 76 17.09 3.53 -5.65
CA SER A 76 17.74 4.83 -5.92
C SER A 76 16.98 6.04 -5.35
N GLY A 77 15.86 5.82 -4.65
CA GLY A 77 15.03 6.90 -4.09
C GLY A 77 14.09 7.59 -5.09
N LYS A 78 13.96 7.06 -6.31
CA LYS A 78 13.08 7.63 -7.34
C LYS A 78 11.74 6.92 -7.39
N ILE A 79 10.68 7.69 -7.61
CA ILE A 79 9.34 7.19 -7.93
C ILE A 79 9.23 7.20 -9.47
N VAL A 80 8.85 6.06 -10.05
CA VAL A 80 8.77 5.91 -11.52
C VAL A 80 7.44 6.43 -12.06
N ASP A 81 6.35 6.21 -11.31
CA ASP A 81 5.01 6.58 -11.72
C ASP A 81 4.78 8.08 -11.51
N GLU A 82 4.45 8.81 -12.59
CA GLU A 82 4.34 10.27 -12.59
C GLU A 82 3.26 10.77 -11.63
N GLU A 83 2.06 10.19 -11.67
CA GLU A 83 0.96 10.55 -10.75
C GLU A 83 1.33 10.31 -9.27
N VAL A 84 2.12 9.27 -8.99
CA VAL A 84 2.60 8.97 -7.63
C VAL A 84 3.66 9.99 -7.21
N ALA A 85 4.49 10.45 -8.14
CA ALA A 85 5.49 11.47 -7.90
C ALA A 85 4.85 12.83 -7.61
N GLU A 86 3.80 13.21 -8.35
CA GLU A 86 3.01 14.41 -8.07
C GLU A 86 2.42 14.38 -6.65
N LEU A 87 1.77 13.26 -6.30
CA LEU A 87 1.18 13.07 -4.98
C LEU A 87 2.24 13.09 -3.86
N ALA A 88 3.41 12.49 -4.10
CA ALA A 88 4.55 12.56 -3.19
C ALA A 88 5.04 14.00 -2.99
N GLY A 89 5.05 14.82 -4.05
CA GLY A 89 5.35 16.24 -3.98
C GLY A 89 4.33 17.01 -3.13
N THR A 90 3.03 16.72 -3.30
CA THR A 90 1.97 17.30 -2.45
C THR A 90 2.16 16.91 -0.98
N ILE A 91 2.49 15.65 -0.70
CA ILE A 91 2.77 15.17 0.66
C ILE A 91 3.95 15.94 1.28
N GLU A 92 5.04 16.12 0.55
CA GLU A 92 6.21 16.87 1.04
C GLU A 92 5.86 18.32 1.38
N LYS A 93 5.05 18.97 0.54
CA LYS A 93 4.58 20.33 0.80
C LYS A 93 3.76 20.40 2.08
N LEU A 94 2.77 19.51 2.24
CA LEU A 94 1.91 19.45 3.42
C LEU A 94 2.71 19.09 4.70
N LEU A 95 3.73 18.24 4.60
CA LEU A 95 4.63 17.93 5.72
C LEU A 95 5.44 19.15 6.15
N LYS A 96 5.88 20.01 5.21
CA LYS A 96 6.54 21.28 5.54
C LYS A 96 5.59 22.24 6.25
N GLU A 97 4.38 22.42 5.71
CA GLU A 97 3.34 23.27 6.31
C GLU A 97 2.92 22.78 7.71
N LYS A 98 2.88 21.46 7.93
CA LYS A 98 2.68 20.85 9.27
C LYS A 98 3.82 21.21 10.23
N LYS A 99 5.08 21.11 9.78
CA LYS A 99 6.26 21.47 10.60
C LYS A 99 6.28 22.95 10.97
N GLU A 100 5.80 23.81 10.07
CA GLU A 100 5.66 25.26 10.28
C GLU A 100 4.43 25.63 11.14
N GLY A 101 3.57 24.66 11.47
CA GLY A 101 2.38 24.86 12.29
C GLY A 101 1.20 25.53 11.57
N LEU A 102 1.25 25.62 10.23
CA LEU A 102 0.19 26.23 9.41
C LEU A 102 -1.06 25.35 9.31
N ILE A 103 -0.87 24.03 9.46
CA ILE A 103 -1.94 23.04 9.32
C ILE A 103 -2.10 22.27 10.63
N THR A 104 -3.32 22.23 11.14
CA THR A 104 -3.69 21.35 12.25
C THR A 104 -4.14 20.01 11.69
N VAL A 105 -3.40 18.97 12.10
CA VAL A 105 -3.64 17.59 11.68
C VAL A 105 -4.26 16.86 12.85
N SER A 106 -5.47 16.29 12.69
CA SER A 106 -6.17 15.61 13.78
C SER A 106 -6.81 14.30 13.34
N GLY A 107 -6.60 13.26 14.15
CA GLY A 107 -7.20 11.95 13.97
C GLY A 107 -7.03 11.38 12.56
N TYR A 108 -8.16 11.16 11.87
CA TYR A 108 -8.22 10.59 10.51
C TYR A 108 -7.88 11.57 9.39
N ASN A 109 -7.91 12.88 9.65
CA ASN A 109 -7.52 13.92 8.69
C ASN A 109 -6.02 14.15 8.77
N ASP A 110 -5.24 13.12 8.44
CA ASP A 110 -3.79 13.21 8.39
C ASP A 110 -3.28 13.78 7.05
N VAL A 111 -1.98 14.08 6.98
CA VAL A 111 -1.36 14.64 5.77
C VAL A 111 -1.58 13.77 4.54
N LEU A 112 -1.56 12.44 4.72
CA LEU A 112 -1.80 11.51 3.63
C LEU A 112 -3.26 11.54 3.15
N ALA A 113 -4.22 11.60 4.07
CA ALA A 113 -5.65 11.70 3.73
C ALA A 113 -5.96 13.01 2.98
N MET A 114 -5.35 14.12 3.42
CA MET A 114 -5.43 15.41 2.73
C MET A 114 -4.85 15.33 1.32
N ALA A 115 -3.66 14.75 1.16
CA ALA A 115 -3.00 14.61 -0.14
C ALA A 115 -3.81 13.72 -1.11
N LEU A 116 -4.40 12.64 -0.60
CA LEU A 116 -5.24 11.72 -1.39
C LEU A 116 -6.63 12.30 -1.72
N GLY A 117 -7.01 13.43 -1.14
CA GLY A 117 -8.34 14.01 -1.29
C GLY A 117 -9.45 13.12 -0.72
N THR A 118 -9.16 12.33 0.33
CA THR A 118 -10.13 11.43 0.98
C THR A 118 -10.27 11.77 2.46
N PRO A 119 -11.08 12.79 2.83
CA PRO A 119 -11.23 13.23 4.22
C PRO A 119 -12.11 12.30 5.07
N ASN A 120 -12.99 11.50 4.45
CA ASN A 120 -13.93 10.63 5.14
C ASN A 120 -13.90 9.22 4.55
N MET A 121 -13.40 8.26 5.33
CA MET A 121 -13.45 6.81 5.02
C MET A 121 -14.79 6.16 5.43
N LEU A 122 -15.76 6.94 5.93
CA LEU A 122 -17.04 6.45 6.47
C LEU A 122 -18.12 6.14 5.41
N GLU A 123 -17.87 6.41 4.13
CA GLU A 123 -18.87 6.24 3.06
C GLU A 123 -18.50 5.14 2.04
N ARG A 124 -17.86 4.05 2.47
CA ARG A 124 -17.58 2.89 1.60
C ARG A 124 -18.24 1.61 2.07
#